data_AF-A0A2U3D8Y4-F1
#
_entry.id   AF-A0A2U3D8Y4-F1
#
_cell.length_a   1.000
_cell.length_b   1.000
_cell.length_c   1.000
_cell.angle_alpha   90.00
_cell.angle_beta   90.00
_cell.angle_gamma   90.00
#
_symmetry.space_group_name_H-M   'P 1'
#
loop_
_entity.id
_entity.type
_entity.pdbx_description
1 polymer ?
#
loop_
_entity_poly.entity_id
_entity_poly.type
_entity_poly.pdbx_seq_one_letter_code
_entity_poly.pdbx_strand_id
1 'polypeptide(L)'
;MFSVAVRAVTASFRTCEQCGKVFLGVRKICDACFAKEEQEFELVSDYLRDHPNAQAKEVSDETGVEVAHVMKWVKEGRLIARINYACERCGATIHGGRYCAECTAELGRDLQKTKAALLRSNDGYYSKR
;
A
#
# COMPACT_ATOMS: atom_id res chain seq x y z
N MET A 1 5.61 -40.21 -10.68
CA MET A 1 4.18 -39.82 -10.70
C MET A 1 3.94 -38.91 -9.50
N PHE A 2 4.15 -37.59 -9.64
CA PHE A 2 3.92 -36.63 -8.56
C PHE A 2 2.44 -36.28 -8.53
N SER A 3 1.74 -36.75 -7.49
CA SER A 3 0.35 -36.39 -7.21
C SER A 3 0.29 -34.94 -6.76
N VAL A 4 -0.16 -34.05 -7.64
CA VAL A 4 -0.50 -32.67 -7.29
C VAL A 4 -1.87 -32.71 -6.60
N ALA A 5 -1.86 -32.70 -5.26
CA ALA A 5 -3.08 -32.53 -4.48
C ALA A 5 -3.63 -31.11 -4.71
N VAL A 6 -4.64 -31.00 -5.57
CA VAL A 6 -5.41 -29.75 -5.73
C VAL A 6 -6.22 -29.56 -4.45
N ARG A 7 -5.79 -28.62 -3.61
CA ARG A 7 -6.57 -28.20 -2.43
C ARG A 7 -7.95 -27.77 -2.89
N ALA A 8 -8.99 -28.45 -2.45
CA ALA A 8 -10.36 -28.05 -2.68
C ALA A 8 -10.57 -26.65 -2.06
N VAL A 9 -10.83 -25.66 -2.91
CA VAL A 9 -11.23 -24.32 -2.47
C VAL A 9 -12.70 -24.42 -2.05
N THR A 10 -12.95 -24.61 -0.75
CA THR A 10 -14.30 -24.72 -0.21
C THR A 10 -14.91 -23.33 -0.02
N ALA A 11 -15.90 -22.98 -0.85
CA ALA A 11 -16.69 -21.77 -0.65
C ALA A 11 -17.52 -21.91 0.64
N SER A 12 -17.56 -20.88 1.47
CA SER A 12 -18.28 -20.86 2.75
C SER A 12 -19.30 -19.73 2.75
N PHE A 13 -20.39 -19.88 3.51
CA PHE A 13 -21.37 -18.80 3.70
C PHE A 13 -20.75 -17.73 4.58
N ARG A 14 -20.64 -16.49 4.07
CA ARG A 14 -19.95 -15.37 4.70
C ARG A 14 -20.78 -14.11 4.57
N THR A 15 -20.66 -13.21 5.54
CA THR A 15 -21.26 -11.87 5.50
C THR A 15 -20.29 -10.91 4.82
N CYS A 16 -20.75 -10.16 3.83
CA CYS A 16 -19.94 -9.17 3.15
C CYS A 16 -19.56 -8.02 4.09
N GLU A 17 -18.26 -7.73 4.20
CA GLU A 17 -17.74 -6.63 5.04
C GLU A 17 -18.14 -5.22 4.55
N GLN A 18 -18.62 -5.10 3.30
CA GLN A 18 -18.98 -3.81 2.69
C GLN A 18 -20.49 -3.51 2.75
N CYS A 19 -21.34 -4.51 2.46
CA CYS A 19 -22.80 -4.31 2.39
C CYS A 19 -23.60 -5.13 3.41
N GLY A 20 -22.95 -6.00 4.19
CA GLY A 20 -23.63 -6.85 5.17
C GLY A 20 -24.45 -8.01 4.57
N LYS A 21 -24.49 -8.17 3.24
CA LYS A 21 -25.20 -9.27 2.60
C LYS A 21 -24.48 -10.60 2.80
N VAL A 22 -25.23 -11.66 3.09
CA VAL A 22 -24.67 -13.01 3.19
C VAL A 22 -24.57 -13.66 1.81
N PHE A 23 -23.42 -14.24 1.50
CA PHE A 23 -23.09 -14.83 0.21
C PHE A 23 -22.21 -16.07 0.38
N LEU A 24 -22.21 -16.95 -0.62
CA LEU A 24 -21.32 -18.10 -0.67
C LEU A 24 -20.06 -17.71 -1.45
N GLY A 25 -18.90 -17.76 -0.81
CA GLY A 25 -17.66 -17.39 -1.49
C GLY A 25 -16.39 -17.66 -0.69
N VAL A 26 -15.27 -17.48 -1.36
CA VAL A 26 -13.92 -17.59 -0.78
C VAL A 26 -13.42 -16.24 -0.25
N ARG A 27 -13.96 -15.14 -0.80
CA ARG A 27 -13.58 -13.76 -0.53
C ARG A 27 -14.32 -13.21 0.70
N LYS A 28 -13.88 -12.06 1.21
CA LYS A 28 -14.52 -11.33 2.33
C LYS A 28 -15.68 -10.43 1.89
N ILE A 29 -15.75 -10.12 0.60
CA ILE A 29 -16.79 -9.27 0.01
C ILE A 29 -17.58 -10.04 -1.05
N CYS A 30 -18.86 -9.73 -1.19
CA CYS A 30 -19.73 -10.37 -2.16
C CYS A 30 -19.36 -9.94 -3.58
N ASP A 31 -19.80 -10.71 -4.58
CA ASP A 31 -19.45 -10.46 -5.98
C ASP A 31 -19.95 -9.10 -6.48
N ALA A 32 -21.08 -8.61 -5.96
CA ALA A 32 -21.59 -7.29 -6.30
C ALA A 32 -20.69 -6.15 -5.78
N CYS A 33 -20.19 -6.26 -4.55
CA CYS A 33 -19.25 -5.27 -4.01
C CYS A 33 -17.89 -5.37 -4.67
N PHE A 34 -17.43 -6.58 -4.98
CA PHE A 34 -16.20 -6.79 -5.73
C PHE A 34 -16.28 -6.16 -7.14
N ALA A 35 -17.39 -6.38 -7.85
CA ALA A 35 -17.60 -5.77 -9.17
C ALA A 35 -17.64 -4.23 -9.12
N LYS A 36 -18.24 -3.66 -8.07
CA LYS A 36 -18.19 -2.20 -7.84
C LYS A 36 -16.77 -1.70 -7.61
N GLU A 37 -16.01 -2.37 -6.74
CA GLU A 37 -14.63 -2.00 -6.45
C GLU A 37 -13.76 -2.08 -7.73
N GLU A 38 -14.01 -3.06 -8.60
CA GLU A 38 -13.33 -3.17 -9.90
C GLU A 38 -13.72 -2.03 -10.86
N GLN A 39 -15.00 -1.65 -10.92
CA GLN A 39 -15.46 -0.51 -11.74
C GLN A 39 -14.86 0.82 -11.26
N GLU A 40 -14.85 1.06 -9.95
CA GLU A 40 -14.22 2.23 -9.35
C GLU A 40 -12.71 2.26 -9.63
N PHE A 41 -12.06 1.10 -9.55
CA PHE A 41 -10.65 0.96 -9.88
C PHE A 41 -10.37 1.28 -11.35
N GLU A 42 -11.20 0.80 -12.28
CA GLU A 42 -11.05 1.06 -13.71
C GLU A 42 -11.18 2.54 -14.03
N LEU A 43 -12.18 3.23 -13.46
CA LEU A 43 -12.34 4.68 -13.58
C LEU A 43 -11.11 5.46 -13.10
N VAL A 44 -10.61 5.10 -11.91
CA VAL A 44 -9.42 5.73 -11.33
C VAL A 44 -8.16 5.43 -12.15
N SER A 45 -8.00 4.19 -12.64
CA SER A 45 -6.89 3.80 -13.49
C SER A 45 -6.88 4.57 -14.81
N ASP A 46 -8.03 4.71 -15.47
CA ASP A 46 -8.14 5.46 -16.72
C ASP A 46 -7.85 6.94 -16.52
N TYR A 47 -8.39 7.55 -15.46
CA TYR A 47 -8.06 8.93 -15.11
C TYR A 47 -6.56 9.13 -14.86
N LEU A 48 -5.92 8.19 -14.16
CA LEU A 48 -4.49 8.24 -13.86
C LEU A 48 -3.59 7.96 -15.07
N ARG A 49 -4.11 7.32 -16.13
CA ARG A 49 -3.38 7.19 -17.41
C ARG A 49 -3.23 8.54 -18.10
N ASP A 50 -4.29 9.33 -18.13
CA ASP A 50 -4.31 10.65 -18.76
C ASP A 50 -3.67 11.72 -17.85
N HIS A 51 -3.77 11.53 -16.52
CA HIS A 51 -3.24 12.44 -15.51
C HIS A 51 -2.26 11.73 -14.54
N PRO A 52 -1.05 11.38 -14.99
CA PRO A 52 -0.10 10.58 -14.21
C PRO A 52 0.40 11.25 -12.91
N ASN A 53 0.20 12.56 -12.78
CA ASN A 53 0.61 13.38 -11.63
C ASN A 53 -0.58 13.90 -10.79
N ALA A 54 -1.80 13.39 -11.01
CA ALA A 54 -2.98 13.83 -10.26
C ALA A 54 -2.85 13.52 -8.76
N GLN A 55 -3.43 14.39 -7.92
CA GLN A 55 -3.47 14.16 -6.48
C GLN A 55 -4.62 13.21 -6.11
N ALA A 56 -4.49 12.43 -5.03
CA ALA A 56 -5.57 11.53 -4.61
C ALA A 56 -6.90 12.25 -4.33
N LYS A 57 -6.84 13.52 -3.91
CA LYS A 57 -8.03 14.38 -3.78
C LYS A 57 -8.66 14.72 -5.12
N GLU A 58 -7.85 15.17 -6.08
CA GLU A 58 -8.31 15.51 -7.43
C GLU A 58 -8.91 14.29 -8.15
N VAL A 59 -8.26 13.13 -8.02
CA VAL A 59 -8.79 11.85 -8.50
C VAL A 59 -10.14 11.55 -7.84
N SER A 60 -10.26 11.74 -6.52
CA SER A 60 -11.50 11.52 -5.79
C SER A 60 -12.63 12.47 -6.21
N ASP A 61 -12.30 13.75 -6.42
CA ASP A 61 -13.27 14.77 -6.84
C ASP A 61 -13.78 14.51 -8.27
N GLU A 62 -12.92 14.05 -9.18
CA GLU A 62 -13.29 13.77 -10.58
C GLU A 62 -13.97 12.40 -10.75
N THR A 63 -13.45 11.35 -10.12
CA THR A 63 -13.97 9.98 -10.28
C THR A 63 -15.13 9.66 -9.33
N GLY A 64 -15.34 10.49 -8.30
CA GLY A 64 -16.33 10.26 -7.24
C GLY A 64 -15.98 9.11 -6.29
N VAL A 65 -14.79 8.51 -6.42
CA VAL A 65 -14.31 7.41 -5.56
C VAL A 65 -13.70 7.98 -4.29
N GLU A 66 -13.93 7.35 -3.14
CA GLU A 66 -13.38 7.82 -1.87
C GLU A 66 -11.84 7.79 -1.86
N VAL A 67 -11.20 8.86 -1.36
CA VAL A 67 -9.74 8.97 -1.23
C VAL A 67 -9.12 7.74 -0.53
N ALA A 68 -9.83 7.13 0.43
CA ALA A 68 -9.38 5.94 1.13
C ALA A 68 -9.17 4.73 0.19
N HIS A 69 -10.08 4.52 -0.78
CA HIS A 69 -9.96 3.46 -1.79
C HIS A 69 -8.81 3.74 -2.76
N VAL A 70 -8.69 4.97 -3.25
CA VAL A 70 -7.57 5.39 -4.12
C VAL A 70 -6.23 5.13 -3.43
N MET A 71 -6.10 5.54 -2.17
CA MET A 71 -4.88 5.35 -1.38
C MET A 71 -4.58 3.87 -1.09
N LYS A 72 -5.61 3.03 -0.91
CA LYS A 72 -5.45 1.58 -0.74
C LYS A 72 -4.81 0.96 -1.97
N TRP A 73 -5.32 1.24 -3.16
CA TRP A 73 -4.79 0.67 -4.42
C TRP A 73 -3.37 1.13 -4.75
N VAL A 74 -3.02 2.36 -4.37
CA VAL A 74 -1.66 2.89 -4.52
C VAL A 74 -0.70 2.22 -3.56
N LYS A 75 -1.11 1.99 -2.30
CA LYS A 75 -0.33 1.22 -1.32
C LYS A 75 -0.16 -0.24 -1.71
N GLU A 76 -1.18 -0.85 -2.33
CA GLU A 76 -1.13 -2.22 -2.86
C GLU A 76 -0.27 -2.34 -4.12
N GLY A 77 0.16 -1.22 -4.72
CA GLY A 77 0.94 -1.20 -5.96
C GLY A 77 0.13 -1.58 -7.20
N ARG A 78 -1.20 -1.62 -7.09
CA ARG A 78 -2.11 -1.90 -8.23
C ARG A 78 -2.25 -0.69 -9.16
N LEU A 79 -2.00 0.52 -8.65
CA LEU A 79 -1.95 1.77 -9.43
C LEU A 79 -0.52 2.30 -9.51
N ILE A 80 -0.03 2.55 -10.72
CA ILE A 80 1.25 3.24 -10.98
C ILE A 80 0.91 4.71 -11.25
N ALA A 81 0.60 5.45 -10.19
CA ALA A 81 0.41 6.89 -10.27
C ALA A 81 1.44 7.59 -9.41
N ARG A 82 2.00 8.71 -9.92
CA ARG A 82 2.82 9.62 -9.12
C ARG A 82 1.89 10.49 -8.31
N ILE A 83 1.17 9.86 -7.38
CA ILE A 83 0.30 10.59 -6.47
C ILE A 83 1.20 11.49 -5.64
N ASN A 84 0.88 12.77 -5.66
CA ASN A 84 1.51 13.75 -4.79
C ASN A 84 0.94 13.58 -3.38
N TYR A 85 1.79 13.28 -2.41
CA TYR A 85 1.43 13.28 -1.00
C TYR A 85 2.52 13.94 -0.17
N ALA A 86 2.22 14.34 1.06
CA ALA A 86 3.16 15.05 1.91
C ALA A 86 4.08 14.07 2.64
N CYS A 87 5.37 14.38 2.71
CA CYS A 87 6.32 13.67 3.55
C CYS A 87 5.90 13.79 5.03
N GLU A 88 5.80 12.68 5.75
CA GLU A 88 5.39 12.68 7.16
C GLU A 88 6.36 13.43 8.10
N ARG A 89 7.60 13.68 7.66
CA ARG A 89 8.63 14.37 8.46
C ARG A 89 8.73 15.86 8.15
N CYS A 90 8.82 16.23 6.88
CA CYS A 90 9.07 17.63 6.47
C CYS A 90 7.88 18.28 5.73
N GLY A 91 6.83 17.54 5.40
CA GLY A 91 5.68 18.05 4.65
C GLY A 91 5.94 18.26 3.15
N ALA A 92 7.15 18.00 2.64
CA ALA A 92 7.46 18.14 1.23
C ALA A 92 6.62 17.21 0.36
N THR A 93 6.20 17.69 -0.81
CA THR A 93 5.46 16.90 -1.79
C THR A 93 6.35 15.77 -2.32
N ILE A 94 5.87 14.53 -2.19
CA ILE A 94 6.54 13.32 -2.63
C ILE A 94 5.64 12.53 -3.57
N HIS A 95 6.27 11.84 -4.51
CA HIS A 95 5.62 11.03 -5.53
C HIS A 95 5.71 9.52 -5.24
N GLY A 96 6.32 9.13 -4.11
CA GLY A 96 6.66 7.74 -3.77
C GLY A 96 7.42 7.58 -2.41
N GLY A 97 7.22 6.48 -1.69
CA GLY A 97 7.76 6.19 -0.33
C GLY A 97 7.07 6.92 0.85
N ARG A 98 7.32 6.54 2.12
CA ARG A 98 6.72 7.25 3.30
C ARG A 98 7.36 8.62 3.59
N TYR A 99 8.61 8.79 3.16
CA TYR A 99 9.42 9.99 3.37
C TYR A 99 10.02 10.45 2.05
N CYS A 100 10.34 11.75 1.93
CA CYS A 100 11.07 12.25 0.76
C CYS A 100 12.48 11.65 0.68
N ALA A 101 13.09 11.71 -0.51
CA ALA A 101 14.44 11.21 -0.73
C ALA A 101 15.45 11.82 0.25
N GLU A 102 15.29 13.11 0.57
CA GLU A 102 16.15 13.84 1.49
C GLU A 102 15.98 13.38 2.94
N CYS A 103 14.74 13.26 3.44
CA CYS A 103 14.47 12.72 4.78
C CYS A 103 14.95 11.27 4.90
N THR A 104 14.78 10.46 3.84
CA THR A 104 15.25 9.07 3.82
C THR A 104 16.78 9.01 3.89
N ALA A 105 17.47 9.89 3.16
CA ALA A 105 18.93 9.99 3.19
C ALA A 105 19.45 10.44 4.56
N GLU A 106 18.79 11.42 5.20
CA GLU A 106 19.12 11.84 6.57
C GLU A 106 18.95 10.72 7.59
N LEU A 107 17.80 10.05 7.59
CA LEU A 107 17.54 8.91 8.47
C LEU A 107 18.56 7.79 8.24
N GLY A 108 18.92 7.53 6.98
CA GLY A 108 19.99 6.60 6.63
C GLY A 108 21.35 7.00 7.24
N ARG A 109 21.72 8.28 7.16
CA ARG A 109 22.96 8.78 7.77
C ARG A 109 22.96 8.64 9.29
N ASP A 110 21.86 8.96 9.95
CA ASP A 110 21.73 8.86 11.40
C ASP A 110 21.78 7.40 11.88
N LEU A 111 21.15 6.49 11.14
CA LEU A 111 21.26 5.04 11.39
C LEU A 111 22.70 4.53 11.23
N GLN A 112 23.45 5.01 10.22
CA GLN A 112 24.86 4.63 10.06
C GLN A 112 25.74 5.18 11.18
N LYS A 113 25.52 6.43 11.62
CA LYS A 113 26.26 7.04 12.74
C LYS A 113 26.02 6.28 14.04
N THR A 114 24.76 5.98 14.35
CA THR A 114 24.39 5.22 15.55
C THR A 114 24.94 3.80 15.50
N LYS A 115 24.83 3.09 14.36
CA LYS A 115 25.46 1.78 14.15
C LYS A 115 26.97 1.83 14.40
N ALA A 116 27.67 2.82 13.84
CA ALA A 116 29.12 2.96 14.03
C ALA A 116 29.49 3.26 15.49
N ALA A 117 28.69 4.05 16.21
CA ALA A 117 28.89 4.29 17.64
C ALA A 117 28.64 3.04 18.49
N LEU A 118 27.59 2.27 18.16
CA LEU A 118 27.27 1.01 18.84
C LEU A 118 28.38 -0.03 18.63
N LEU A 119 28.89 -0.18 17.41
CA LEU A 119 30.00 -1.11 17.13
C LEU A 119 31.25 -0.75 17.95
N ARG A 120 31.62 0.53 18.02
CA ARG A 120 32.75 0.98 18.86
C ARG A 120 32.54 0.73 20.35
N SER A 121 31.30 0.83 20.84
CA SER A 121 30.99 0.51 22.24
C SER A 121 31.00 -0.99 22.53
N ASN A 122 30.75 -1.83 21.52
CA ASN A 122 30.66 -3.28 21.67
C ASN A 122 32.03 -3.97 21.64
N ASP A 123 33.05 -3.34 21.05
CA ASP A 123 34.43 -3.87 21.00
C ASP A 123 35.08 -3.98 22.40
N GLY A 124 34.56 -3.29 23.41
CA GLY A 124 35.02 -3.41 24.81
C GLY A 124 34.43 -4.59 25.58
N TYR A 125 33.41 -5.29 25.05
CA TYR A 125 32.71 -6.36 25.79
C TYR A 125 33.31 -7.76 25.56
N TYR A 126 33.97 -8.01 24.42
CA TYR A 126 34.49 -9.34 24.04
C TYR A 126 35.98 -9.59 24.36
N SER A 127 36.70 -8.64 24.98
CA SER A 127 38.15 -8.74 25.23
C SER A 127 38.56 -9.14 26.65
N LYS A 128 37.61 -9.54 27.52
CA LYS A 128 37.92 -10.10 28.86
C LYS A 128 37.69 -11.62 28.87
N ARG A 129 38.68 -12.39 28.39
CA ARG A 129 38.87 -13.79 28.80
C ARG A 129 40.35 -14.13 28.75
#